data_AF-A0AA39UJL2-F1
#
_entry.id   AF-A0AA39UJL2-F1
#
_cell.length_a   1.000
_cell.length_b   1.000
_cell.length_c   1.000
_cell.angle_alpha   90.00
_cell.angle_beta   90.00
_cell.angle_gamma   90.00
#
_symmetry.space_group_name_H-M   'P 1'
#
loop_
_entity.id
_entity.type
_entity.pdbx_description
1 polymer ?
#
loop_
_entity_poly.entity_id
_entity_poly.type
_entity_poly.pdbx_seq_one_letter_code
_entity_poly.pdbx_strand_id
1 'polypeptide(L)'
;MASDNALVNEVAQVKRELEVLKAADPFKIVEMAVEIATERMKVTEAMQARDAAVLRLSEAYISLRQKVAIIDRLQSNSHGSENFNESTSYVFGDVGVTETSILKEEIVVLESIVKSLKEEIREQNAQTAGPTEPPPRYDDGAYKTSEQSVNQIPGMIPLRIARDTPPRPSRCPSQTSISSVSTENHSIKPTLKTDDNDFDYKIARAMPQSVEAEETIEQRNKLLATMPLPQDPPDDTLKPILLPQNLTLHEFLGNTSGSLRSSLSNYRLLQQLTTSWCPEREEHGYFLTPAFKCNTNPRVATAHRWSSVDVLLRMNKPTECFFNKDGTWYYAGIYKAFRLDDLTTKEWEALSNETVQAIIKETIAGRKNISPQNVYETSQLYAAGALKVACIGLQCVGFNRTMYRSILEQTSKYVQGGKWKAGHNVSGSTWNSSGGNGAVSEVTEAFNDLSIGGKASEADENPSSRSHW
;
A
#
# COMPACT_ATOMS: atom_id res chain seq x y z
N MET A 1 53.83 13.09 45.25
CA MET A 1 53.26 12.40 46.44
C MET A 1 51.74 12.40 46.48
N ALA A 2 51.00 13.50 46.27
CA ALA A 2 49.53 13.43 46.17
C ALA A 2 49.04 12.72 44.88
N SER A 3 49.79 12.84 43.78
CA SER A 3 49.45 12.20 42.49
C SER A 3 49.63 10.68 42.48
N ASP A 4 50.54 10.13 43.30
CA ASP A 4 50.86 8.71 43.28
C ASP A 4 49.78 7.88 44.00
N ASN A 5 49.17 8.44 45.06
CA ASN A 5 48.05 7.80 45.75
C ASN A 5 46.76 7.76 44.91
N ALA A 6 46.55 8.74 44.03
CA ALA A 6 45.42 8.73 43.11
C ALA A 6 45.52 7.58 42.11
N LEU A 7 46.71 7.39 41.52
CA LEU A 7 46.97 6.29 40.58
C LEU A 7 46.84 4.91 41.23
N VAL A 8 47.33 4.75 42.47
CA VAL A 8 47.21 3.48 43.20
C VAL A 8 45.75 3.12 43.48
N ASN A 9 44.93 4.11 43.85
CA ASN A 9 43.50 3.90 44.09
C ASN A 9 42.75 3.57 42.79
N GLU A 10 43.10 4.22 41.68
CA GLU A 10 42.49 3.98 40.37
C GLU A 10 42.81 2.57 39.85
N VAL A 11 44.06 2.11 40.01
CA VAL A 11 44.47 0.75 39.66
C VAL A 11 43.75 -0.30 40.53
N ALA A 12 43.60 -0.04 41.83
CA ALA A 12 42.88 -0.93 42.73
C ALA A 12 41.37 -1.00 42.41
N GLN A 13 40.79 0.09 41.89
CA GLN A 13 39.41 0.12 41.41
C GLN A 13 39.24 -0.70 40.13
N VAL A 14 40.07 -0.45 39.11
CA VAL A 14 40.03 -1.18 37.83
C VAL A 14 40.21 -2.70 38.05
N LYS A 15 41.08 -3.09 38.98
CA LYS A 15 41.29 -4.51 39.30
C LYS A 15 40.04 -5.16 39.89
N ARG A 16 39.30 -4.46 40.76
CA ARG A 16 38.02 -4.95 41.31
C ARG A 16 36.96 -5.07 40.23
N GLU A 17 36.86 -4.10 39.32
CA GLU A 17 35.92 -4.15 38.19
C GLU A 17 36.23 -5.32 37.25
N LEU A 18 37.50 -5.61 36.99
CA LEU A 18 37.92 -6.75 36.17
C LEU A 18 37.60 -8.11 36.80
N GLU A 19 37.72 -8.24 38.13
CA GLU A 19 37.34 -9.47 38.84
C GLU A 19 35.83 -9.72 38.80
N VAL A 20 35.02 -8.68 38.94
CA VAL A 20 33.56 -8.79 38.81
C VAL A 20 33.17 -9.22 37.39
N LEU A 21 33.80 -8.66 36.35
CA LEU A 21 33.57 -9.07 34.96
C LEU A 21 34.02 -10.50 34.66
N LYS A 22 35.09 -10.99 35.30
CA LYS A 22 35.54 -12.38 35.16
C LYS A 22 34.66 -13.39 35.89
N ALA A 23 34.00 -12.97 36.99
CA ALA A 23 33.10 -13.82 37.76
C ALA A 23 31.69 -13.91 37.13
N ALA A 24 31.32 -12.96 36.26
CA ALA A 24 30.04 -12.98 35.58
C ALA A 24 30.02 -14.04 34.46
N ASP A 25 29.02 -14.92 34.49
CA ASP A 25 28.78 -15.93 33.47
C ASP A 25 28.63 -15.25 32.10
N PRO A 26 29.48 -15.58 31.10
CA PRO A 26 29.43 -14.97 29.78
C PRO A 26 28.05 -15.09 29.11
N PHE A 27 27.28 -16.15 29.42
CA PHE A 27 25.92 -16.29 28.89
C PHE A 27 24.95 -15.25 29.47
N LYS A 28 25.05 -14.97 30.77
CA LYS A 28 24.23 -13.93 31.43
C LYS A 28 24.56 -12.53 30.93
N ILE A 29 25.84 -12.26 30.63
CA ILE A 29 26.25 -10.98 30.03
C ILE A 29 25.61 -10.81 28.65
N VAL A 30 25.60 -11.86 27.83
CA VAL A 30 24.98 -11.82 26.49
C VAL A 30 23.46 -11.65 26.60
N GLU A 31 22.80 -12.37 27.51
CA GLU A 31 21.36 -12.25 27.75
C GLU A 31 20.98 -10.82 28.18
N MET A 32 21.72 -10.24 29.13
CA MET A 32 21.54 -8.85 29.57
C MET A 32 21.80 -7.86 28.43
N ALA A 33 22.79 -8.09 27.58
CA ALA A 33 23.06 -7.23 26.44
C ALA A 33 21.92 -7.26 25.40
N VAL A 34 21.32 -8.43 25.16
CA VAL A 34 20.13 -8.58 24.30
C VAL A 34 18.94 -7.86 24.92
N GLU A 35 18.70 -8.02 26.22
CA GLU A 35 17.62 -7.33 26.94
C GLU A 35 17.77 -5.80 26.84
N ILE A 36 18.96 -5.27 27.13
CA ILE A 36 19.27 -3.83 26.98
C ILE A 36 19.03 -3.36 25.54
N ALA A 37 19.42 -4.15 24.53
CA ALA A 37 19.18 -3.80 23.14
C ALA A 37 17.69 -3.74 22.80
N THR A 38 16.90 -4.71 23.29
CA THR A 38 15.44 -4.71 23.10
C THR A 38 14.76 -3.54 23.79
N GLU A 39 15.17 -3.18 25.01
CA GLU A 39 14.62 -2.03 25.72
C GLU A 39 15.00 -0.70 25.04
N ARG A 40 16.23 -0.56 24.52
CA ARG A 40 16.61 0.60 23.71
C ARG A 40 15.76 0.76 22.45
N MET A 41 15.41 -0.35 21.80
CA MET A 41 14.53 -0.35 20.64
C MET A 41 13.12 0.14 21.01
N LYS A 42 12.54 -0.38 22.11
CA LYS A 42 11.23 0.05 22.61
C LYS A 42 11.20 1.53 22.98
N VAL A 43 12.24 2.04 23.64
CA VAL A 43 12.35 3.47 23.96
C VAL A 43 12.38 4.33 22.70
N THR A 44 13.12 3.90 21.67
CA THR A 44 13.20 4.61 20.39
C THR A 44 11.84 4.66 19.69
N GLU A 45 11.13 3.53 19.65
CA GLU A 45 9.77 3.43 19.09
C GLU A 45 8.79 4.32 19.86
N ALA A 46 8.82 4.30 21.19
CA ALA A 46 7.98 5.15 22.04
C ALA A 46 8.26 6.65 21.82
N MET A 47 9.53 7.04 21.64
CA MET A 47 9.90 8.42 21.29
C MET A 47 9.36 8.82 19.92
N GLN A 48 9.50 7.98 18.90
CA GLN A 48 8.96 8.24 17.56
C GLN A 48 7.42 8.37 17.58
N ALA A 49 6.73 7.49 18.30
CA ALA A 49 5.28 7.54 18.47
C ALA A 49 4.83 8.85 19.15
N ARG A 50 5.56 9.28 20.18
CA ARG A 50 5.32 10.57 20.87
C ARG A 50 5.51 11.74 19.91
N ASP A 51 6.60 11.77 19.16
CA ASP A 51 6.90 12.90 18.26
C ASP A 51 5.88 12.98 17.12
N ALA A 52 5.42 11.83 16.60
CA ALA A 52 4.31 11.78 15.63
C ALA A 52 2.99 12.30 16.22
N ALA A 53 2.68 11.99 17.48
CA ALA A 53 1.48 12.50 18.15
C ALA A 53 1.55 14.03 18.37
N VAL A 54 2.73 14.56 18.75
CA VAL A 54 2.95 16.01 18.88
C VAL A 54 2.77 16.71 17.55
N LEU A 55 3.27 16.13 16.45
CA LEU A 55 3.10 16.68 15.11
C LEU A 55 1.61 16.77 14.72
N ARG A 56 0.83 15.68 14.87
CA ARG A 56 -0.61 15.68 14.59
C ARG A 56 -1.38 16.70 15.43
N LEU A 57 -1.02 16.85 16.70
CA LEU A 57 -1.63 17.86 17.59
C LEU A 57 -1.35 19.28 17.08
N SER A 58 -0.12 19.54 16.60
CA SER A 58 0.26 20.83 16.04
C SER A 58 -0.50 21.17 14.75
N GLU A 59 -0.68 20.18 13.87
CA GLU A 59 -1.47 20.32 12.64
C GLU A 59 -2.95 20.57 12.93
N ALA A 60 -3.53 19.82 13.88
CA ALA A 60 -4.90 20.03 14.34
C ALA A 60 -5.10 21.43 14.94
N TYR A 61 -4.11 21.94 15.69
CA TYR A 61 -4.16 23.29 16.24
C TYR A 61 -4.11 24.38 15.16
N ILE A 62 -3.27 24.22 14.14
CA ILE A 62 -3.21 25.12 12.98
C ILE A 62 -4.55 25.12 12.23
N SER A 63 -5.11 23.93 11.95
CA SER A 63 -6.40 23.78 11.28
C SER A 63 -7.54 24.44 12.06
N LEU A 64 -7.57 24.25 13.40
CA LEU A 64 -8.55 24.89 14.26
C LEU A 64 -8.47 26.41 14.19
N ARG A 65 -7.25 26.99 14.25
CA ARG A 65 -7.06 28.45 14.12
C ARG A 65 -7.56 28.97 12.76
N GLN A 66 -7.28 28.26 11.67
CA GLN A 66 -7.76 28.63 10.34
C GLN A 66 -9.28 28.63 10.27
N LYS A 67 -9.93 27.57 10.78
CA LYS A 67 -11.40 27.47 10.80
C LYS A 67 -12.05 28.56 11.66
N VAL A 68 -11.47 28.89 12.81
CA VAL A 68 -11.93 30.02 13.65
C VAL A 68 -11.84 31.35 12.89
N ALA A 69 -10.73 31.61 12.21
CA ALA A 69 -10.58 32.83 11.41
C ALA A 69 -11.60 32.93 10.24
N ILE A 70 -11.96 31.79 9.64
CA ILE A 70 -13.01 31.74 8.60
C ILE A 70 -14.38 32.08 9.22
N ILE A 71 -14.70 31.51 10.39
CA ILE A 71 -15.95 31.80 11.10
C ILE A 71 -16.04 33.30 11.43
N ASP A 72 -14.98 33.90 11.97
CA ASP A 72 -14.95 35.33 12.30
C ASP A 72 -15.20 36.20 11.05
N ARG A 73 -14.65 35.81 9.89
CA ARG A 73 -14.88 36.51 8.62
C ARG A 73 -16.33 36.38 8.14
N LEU A 74 -16.93 35.19 8.25
CA LEU A 74 -18.33 34.96 7.88
C LEU A 74 -19.29 35.73 8.80
N GLN A 75 -19.04 35.74 10.10
CA GLN A 75 -19.84 36.50 11.07
C GLN A 75 -19.72 38.02 10.84
N SER A 76 -18.53 38.52 10.54
CA SER A 76 -18.31 39.94 10.21
C SER A 76 -19.08 40.36 8.94
N ASN A 77 -19.12 39.50 7.93
CA ASN A 77 -19.89 39.76 6.71
C ASN A 77 -21.40 39.70 6.95
N SER A 78 -21.87 38.81 7.85
CA SER A 78 -23.30 38.68 8.16
C SER A 78 -23.86 39.88 8.92
N HIS A 79 -23.09 40.51 9.81
CA HIS A 79 -23.56 41.68 10.57
C HIS A 79 -23.52 43.00 9.79
N GLY A 80 -22.79 43.07 8.68
CA GLY A 80 -22.69 44.28 7.84
C GLY A 80 -23.93 44.55 6.97
N SER A 81 -24.83 43.59 6.81
CA SER A 81 -25.94 43.68 5.84
C SER A 81 -27.29 44.11 6.42
N GLU A 82 -27.40 44.36 7.73
CA GLU A 82 -28.68 44.75 8.37
C GLU A 82 -28.95 46.27 8.39
N ASN A 83 -28.02 47.12 7.93
CA ASN A 83 -28.16 48.59 7.98
C ASN A 83 -28.47 49.29 6.65
N PHE A 84 -28.79 48.55 5.58
CA PHE A 84 -29.19 49.13 4.29
C PHE A 84 -30.57 48.61 3.87
N ASN A 85 -31.62 49.02 4.58
CA ASN A 85 -32.99 48.91 4.09
C ASN A 85 -33.90 49.96 4.73
N GLU A 86 -33.78 51.20 4.26
CA GLU A 86 -34.97 52.03 4.11
C GLU A 86 -34.79 52.89 2.86
N SER A 87 -35.66 52.68 1.87
CA SER A 87 -35.73 53.37 0.58
C SER A 87 -34.81 52.81 -0.52
N THR A 88 -35.30 51.84 -1.30
CA THR A 88 -35.57 52.02 -2.73
C THR A 88 -36.30 50.76 -3.25
N SER A 89 -37.62 50.90 -3.34
CA SER A 89 -38.46 50.06 -4.20
C SER A 89 -38.01 50.24 -5.65
N TYR A 90 -37.55 49.16 -6.31
CA TYR A 90 -37.96 48.77 -7.67
C TYR A 90 -37.24 47.48 -8.12
N VAL A 91 -38.02 46.40 -8.22
CA VAL A 91 -37.96 45.32 -9.22
C VAL A 91 -36.56 44.84 -9.68
N PHE A 92 -35.97 43.88 -8.98
CA PHE A 92 -35.17 42.79 -9.61
C PHE A 92 -35.16 41.56 -8.69
N GLY A 93 -35.35 40.38 -9.27
CA GLY A 93 -35.85 39.17 -8.61
C GLY A 93 -34.89 38.42 -7.68
N ASP A 94 -35.45 37.99 -6.55
CA ASP A 94 -35.53 36.60 -6.04
C ASP A 94 -34.36 35.62 -6.32
N VAL A 95 -33.11 36.04 -6.11
CA VAL A 95 -31.94 35.14 -6.11
C VAL A 95 -31.15 35.19 -4.78
N GLY A 96 -31.37 36.20 -3.93
CA GLY A 96 -30.60 36.37 -2.68
C GLY A 96 -31.11 35.59 -1.45
N VAL A 97 -32.34 35.08 -1.48
CA VAL A 97 -32.95 34.41 -0.31
C VAL A 97 -32.43 32.98 -0.13
N THR A 98 -32.02 32.32 -1.22
CA THR A 98 -31.49 30.94 -1.16
C THR A 98 -30.06 30.88 -0.62
N GLU A 99 -29.21 31.85 -0.96
CA GLU A 99 -27.79 31.83 -0.59
C GLU A 99 -27.58 32.10 0.91
N THR A 100 -28.37 33.00 1.49
CA THR A 100 -28.36 33.24 2.95
C THR A 100 -28.93 32.06 3.75
N SER A 101 -29.86 31.28 3.17
CA SER A 101 -30.37 30.06 3.81
C SER A 101 -29.33 28.93 3.79
N ILE A 102 -28.61 28.77 2.69
CA ILE A 102 -27.54 27.75 2.55
C ILE A 102 -26.40 28.04 3.53
N LEU A 103 -25.95 29.30 3.63
CA LEU A 103 -24.89 29.68 4.55
C LEU A 103 -25.27 29.48 6.02
N LYS A 104 -26.55 29.68 6.40
CA LYS A 104 -27.02 29.41 7.76
C LYS A 104 -27.01 27.92 8.10
N GLU A 105 -27.36 27.07 7.14
CA GLU A 105 -27.32 25.62 7.33
C GLU A 105 -25.88 25.11 7.47
N GLU A 106 -24.95 25.66 6.68
CA GLU A 106 -23.53 25.32 6.77
C GLU A 106 -22.90 25.75 8.11
N ILE A 107 -23.28 26.90 8.66
CA ILE A 107 -22.84 27.35 9.99
C ILE A 107 -23.28 26.35 11.07
N VAL A 108 -24.53 25.87 11.02
CA VAL A 108 -25.04 24.89 12.00
C VAL A 108 -24.27 23.56 11.92
N VAL A 109 -23.94 23.12 10.70
CA VAL A 109 -23.12 21.91 10.50
C VAL A 109 -21.71 22.09 11.07
N LEU A 110 -21.07 23.22 10.79
CA LEU A 110 -19.72 23.51 11.29
C LEU A 110 -19.67 23.62 12.83
N GLU A 111 -20.67 24.26 13.46
CA GLU A 111 -20.79 24.33 14.91
C GLU A 111 -20.94 22.94 15.55
N SER A 112 -21.72 22.05 14.92
CA SER A 112 -21.89 20.66 15.36
C SER A 112 -20.56 19.89 15.33
N ILE A 113 -19.78 20.03 14.25
CA ILE A 113 -18.46 19.40 14.11
C ILE A 113 -17.50 19.90 15.20
N VAL A 114 -17.45 21.22 15.44
CA VAL A 114 -16.60 21.81 16.49
C VAL A 114 -16.98 21.28 17.87
N LYS A 115 -18.28 21.14 18.14
CA LYS A 115 -18.76 20.56 19.40
C LYS A 115 -18.34 19.10 19.56
N SER A 116 -18.45 18.29 18.50
CA SER A 116 -18.03 16.88 18.50
C SER A 116 -16.53 16.74 18.79
N LEU A 117 -15.68 17.52 18.10
CA LEU A 117 -14.23 17.48 18.30
C LEU A 117 -13.82 17.89 19.72
N LYS A 118 -14.51 18.86 20.32
CA LYS A 118 -14.27 19.26 21.71
C LYS A 118 -14.64 18.17 22.72
N GLU A 119 -15.68 17.37 22.44
CA GLU A 119 -16.08 16.25 23.29
C GLU A 119 -15.05 15.11 23.19
N GLU A 120 -14.60 14.79 21.98
CA GLU A 120 -13.57 13.77 21.73
C GLU A 120 -12.23 14.11 22.43
N ILE A 121 -11.79 15.37 22.36
CA ILE A 121 -10.59 15.84 23.09
C ILE A 121 -10.79 15.67 24.61
N ARG A 122 -12.00 15.91 25.13
CA ARG A 122 -12.29 15.74 26.56
C ARG A 122 -12.25 14.26 26.96
N GLU A 123 -12.79 13.38 26.13
CA GLU A 123 -12.75 11.93 26.37
C GLU A 123 -11.32 11.38 26.32
N GLN A 124 -10.50 11.80 25.35
CA GLN A 124 -9.09 11.40 25.27
C GLN A 124 -8.28 11.90 26.49
N ASN A 125 -8.54 13.12 26.96
CA ASN A 125 -7.90 13.65 28.17
C ASN A 125 -8.38 12.92 29.45
N ALA A 126 -9.64 12.48 29.51
CA ALA A 126 -10.15 11.70 30.63
C ALA A 126 -9.57 10.28 30.66
N GLN A 127 -9.34 9.67 29.50
CA GLN A 127 -8.73 8.33 29.40
C GLN A 127 -7.22 8.34 29.72
N THR A 128 -6.53 9.44 29.46
CA THR A 128 -5.11 9.62 29.83
C THR A 128 -4.91 10.05 31.29
N ALA A 129 -5.97 10.51 31.97
CA ALA A 129 -5.98 10.86 33.39
C ALA A 129 -6.34 9.68 34.33
N GLY A 130 -5.96 8.45 33.96
CA GLY A 130 -6.02 7.29 34.85
C GLY A 130 -5.20 7.51 36.13
N PRO A 131 -5.45 6.74 37.21
CA PRO A 131 -4.81 6.96 38.51
C PRO A 131 -3.31 6.93 38.32
N THR A 132 -2.69 8.08 38.57
CA THR A 132 -1.24 8.25 38.51
C THR A 132 -0.66 7.31 39.53
N GLU A 133 -0.23 6.14 39.08
CA GLU A 133 0.62 5.27 39.88
C GLU A 133 1.84 6.13 40.23
N PRO A 134 2.09 6.39 41.53
CA PRO A 134 3.17 7.27 41.92
C PRO A 134 4.46 6.74 41.27
N PRO A 135 5.30 7.64 40.71
CA PRO A 135 6.52 7.23 40.02
C PRO A 135 7.28 6.25 40.93
N PRO A 136 7.81 5.13 40.38
CA PRO A 136 8.54 4.15 41.17
C PRO A 136 9.55 4.87 42.04
N ARG A 137 9.33 4.84 43.36
CA ARG A 137 10.35 5.29 44.30
C ARG A 137 11.48 4.29 44.19
N TYR A 138 12.55 4.69 43.52
CA TYR A 138 13.85 4.03 43.68
C TYR A 138 14.31 4.36 45.09
N ASP A 139 13.92 3.52 46.06
CA ASP A 139 14.54 3.53 47.36
C ASP A 139 16.01 3.10 47.16
N ASP A 140 16.90 4.05 47.43
CA ASP A 140 18.34 3.83 47.51
C ASP A 140 18.63 2.81 48.63
N GLY A 141 19.11 1.63 48.22
CA GLY A 141 20.01 0.79 49.00
C GLY A 141 19.42 -0.04 50.13
N ALA A 142 19.32 -1.35 49.91
CA ALA A 142 19.74 -2.36 50.87
C ALA A 142 19.77 -3.74 50.22
N TYR A 143 20.96 -4.22 49.89
CA TYR A 143 21.22 -5.62 49.57
C TYR A 143 20.85 -6.47 50.79
N LYS A 144 19.68 -7.12 50.76
CA LYS A 144 19.38 -8.23 51.66
C LYS A 144 19.73 -9.53 50.95
N THR A 145 20.90 -10.04 51.31
CA THR A 145 21.31 -11.43 51.11
C THR A 145 20.22 -12.34 51.69
N SER A 146 19.47 -13.03 50.83
CA SER A 146 18.61 -14.13 51.24
C SER A 146 19.29 -15.42 50.80
N GLU A 147 19.93 -16.08 51.75
CA GLU A 147 20.20 -17.50 51.68
C GLU A 147 18.85 -18.22 51.59
N GLN A 148 18.60 -18.91 50.48
CA GLN A 148 17.51 -19.86 50.38
C GLN A 148 18.04 -21.22 49.93
N SER A 149 17.69 -22.18 50.78
CA SER A 149 18.10 -23.56 50.83
C SER A 149 17.72 -24.35 49.57
N VAL A 150 18.73 -25.05 49.05
CA VAL A 150 18.58 -26.08 48.02
C VAL A 150 17.97 -27.33 48.68
N ASN A 151 16.69 -27.59 48.43
CA ASN A 151 16.08 -28.90 48.65
C ASN A 151 15.76 -29.56 47.30
N GLN A 152 16.61 -30.54 46.99
CA GLN A 152 16.34 -31.84 46.37
C GLN A 152 15.08 -32.00 45.50
N ILE A 153 15.28 -32.23 44.20
CA ILE A 153 14.43 -33.12 43.39
C ILE A 153 15.33 -34.09 42.59
N PRO A 154 15.10 -35.41 42.67
CA PRO A 154 15.88 -36.44 41.99
C PRO A 154 15.32 -36.78 40.60
N GLY A 155 16.20 -36.98 39.61
CA GLY A 155 15.82 -37.60 38.33
C GLY A 155 16.63 -37.14 37.12
N MET A 156 17.92 -37.49 37.06
CA MET A 156 18.70 -37.37 35.82
C MET A 156 18.80 -38.74 35.12
N ILE A 157 18.25 -38.80 33.91
CA ILE A 157 18.50 -39.82 32.90
C ILE A 157 19.81 -39.45 32.18
N PRO A 158 20.80 -40.37 32.05
CA PRO A 158 22.07 -40.03 31.40
C PRO A 158 21.95 -40.10 29.88
N LEU A 159 21.95 -38.94 29.21
CA LEU A 159 22.22 -38.84 27.77
C LEU A 159 23.73 -38.93 27.53
N ARG A 160 24.16 -40.05 26.94
CA ARG A 160 25.51 -40.26 26.40
C ARG A 160 25.75 -39.27 25.26
N ILE A 161 26.62 -38.30 25.47
CA ILE A 161 27.19 -37.47 24.40
C ILE A 161 28.28 -38.29 23.71
N ALA A 162 27.97 -38.78 22.52
CA ALA A 162 28.95 -39.34 21.61
C ALA A 162 29.88 -38.21 21.12
N ARG A 163 31.17 -38.44 21.29
CA ARG A 163 32.26 -37.55 20.92
C ARG A 163 32.56 -37.76 19.44
N ASP A 164 31.81 -37.09 18.56
CA ASP A 164 32.14 -37.08 17.14
C ASP A 164 33.10 -35.94 16.80
N THR A 165 34.14 -36.34 16.08
CA THR A 165 35.34 -35.57 15.76
C THR A 165 35.06 -34.76 14.49
N PRO A 166 35.41 -33.47 14.40
CA PRO A 166 35.20 -32.72 13.17
C PRO A 166 36.17 -33.19 12.07
N PRO A 167 35.72 -33.39 10.82
CA PRO A 167 36.64 -33.71 9.74
C PRO A 167 37.44 -32.45 9.34
N ARG A 168 38.76 -32.63 9.25
CA ARG A 168 39.73 -31.70 8.67
C ARG A 168 39.32 -31.30 7.25
N PRO A 169 39.44 -30.01 6.86
CA PRO A 169 39.44 -29.65 5.45
C PRO A 169 40.75 -30.13 4.79
N SER A 170 40.57 -31.01 3.82
CA SER A 170 41.63 -31.50 2.93
C SER A 170 42.14 -30.36 2.06
N ARG A 171 43.45 -30.17 2.13
CA ARG A 171 44.26 -29.30 1.30
C ARG A 171 44.66 -30.11 0.07
N CYS A 172 44.30 -29.68 -1.14
CA CYS A 172 44.98 -30.13 -2.36
C CYS A 172 45.19 -28.98 -3.35
N PRO A 173 46.37 -28.93 -4.01
CA PRO A 173 46.81 -27.85 -4.90
C PRO A 173 46.75 -28.25 -6.38
N SER A 174 46.61 -27.25 -7.25
CA SER A 174 46.95 -27.28 -8.69
C SER A 174 46.59 -25.88 -9.24
N GLN A 175 47.50 -24.92 -9.49
CA GLN A 175 48.57 -24.87 -10.49
C GLN A 175 48.20 -25.43 -11.87
N THR A 176 48.63 -24.70 -12.90
CA THR A 176 48.41 -24.81 -14.37
C THR A 176 47.14 -24.11 -14.89
N SER A 177 47.14 -23.37 -16.00
CA SER A 177 48.20 -22.83 -16.84
C SER A 177 47.59 -21.69 -17.66
N ILE A 178 48.43 -20.73 -17.98
CA ILE A 178 48.18 -19.62 -18.88
C ILE A 178 48.26 -20.19 -20.31
N SER A 179 47.21 -20.05 -21.11
CA SER A 179 47.33 -20.18 -22.56
C SER A 179 46.32 -19.27 -23.25
N SER A 180 46.88 -18.21 -23.83
CA SER A 180 46.36 -17.40 -24.92
C SER A 180 45.85 -18.23 -26.09
N VAL A 181 44.63 -17.96 -26.55
CA VAL A 181 44.19 -18.26 -27.92
C VAL A 181 43.43 -17.06 -28.48
N SER A 182 44.02 -16.50 -29.52
CA SER A 182 43.48 -15.53 -30.47
C SER A 182 42.66 -16.28 -31.53
N THR A 183 41.47 -15.78 -31.87
CA THR A 183 40.72 -15.95 -33.15
C THR A 183 39.29 -15.48 -32.89
N GLU A 184 38.53 -14.84 -33.76
CA GLU A 184 38.70 -14.18 -35.06
C GLU A 184 37.39 -13.41 -35.25
N ASN A 185 37.46 -12.27 -35.93
CA ASN A 185 36.32 -11.44 -36.26
C ASN A 185 35.32 -12.17 -37.16
N HIS A 186 34.07 -12.32 -36.72
CA HIS A 186 32.93 -12.32 -37.64
C HIS A 186 31.83 -11.38 -37.14
N SER A 187 31.82 -10.20 -37.76
CA SER A 187 30.76 -9.21 -37.72
C SER A 187 29.48 -9.81 -38.32
N ILE A 188 28.52 -10.14 -37.46
CA ILE A 188 27.13 -10.36 -37.87
C ILE A 188 26.36 -9.08 -37.48
N LYS A 189 26.09 -8.26 -38.50
CA LYS A 189 25.19 -7.10 -38.39
C LYS A 189 23.78 -7.62 -38.09
N PRO A 190 23.10 -7.19 -37.01
CA PRO A 190 21.67 -7.41 -36.91
C PRO A 190 20.99 -6.37 -37.81
N THR A 191 20.38 -6.86 -38.89
CA THR A 191 19.46 -6.09 -39.73
C THR A 191 18.22 -5.78 -38.90
N LEU A 192 18.18 -4.56 -38.35
CA LEU A 192 16.99 -3.98 -37.76
C LEU A 192 15.97 -3.78 -38.89
N LYS A 193 14.95 -4.65 -38.95
CA LYS A 193 13.73 -4.35 -39.72
C LYS A 193 12.91 -3.38 -38.88
N THR A 194 12.92 -2.12 -39.26
CA THR A 194 12.00 -1.10 -38.77
C THR A 194 10.67 -1.35 -39.47
N ASP A 195 9.65 -1.77 -38.71
CA ASP A 195 8.26 -1.75 -39.18
C ASP A 195 7.72 -0.33 -38.99
N ASP A 196 7.45 0.36 -40.10
CA ASP A 196 7.04 1.76 -40.18
C ASP A 196 5.54 1.99 -39.86
N ASN A 197 4.97 1.34 -38.85
CA ASN A 197 3.52 1.46 -38.56
C ASN A 197 3.11 1.72 -37.11
N ASP A 198 4.03 2.16 -36.25
CA ASP A 198 3.65 2.61 -34.90
C ASP A 198 3.78 4.14 -34.81
N PHE A 199 2.64 4.84 -34.99
CA PHE A 199 2.48 6.23 -34.60
C PHE A 199 2.42 6.33 -33.07
N ASP A 200 3.50 5.92 -32.41
CA ASP A 200 3.71 6.14 -31.00
C ASP A 200 4.27 7.56 -30.87
N TYR A 201 3.42 8.51 -30.47
CA TYR A 201 3.83 9.87 -30.11
C TYR A 201 4.72 9.82 -28.86
N LYS A 202 5.95 9.32 -29.02
CA LYS A 202 7.03 9.62 -28.09
C LYS A 202 7.40 11.07 -28.30
N ILE A 203 6.68 11.93 -27.59
CA ILE A 203 7.18 13.24 -27.20
C ILE A 203 8.50 12.95 -26.49
N ALA A 204 9.60 13.08 -27.21
CA ALA A 204 10.94 13.07 -26.66
C ALA A 204 11.06 14.31 -25.77
N ARG A 205 10.55 14.19 -24.54
CA ARG A 205 10.67 15.21 -23.51
C ARG A 205 12.13 15.22 -23.08
N ALA A 206 12.82 16.32 -23.38
CA ALA A 206 14.14 16.60 -22.83
C ALA A 206 14.09 16.37 -21.31
N MET A 207 15.04 15.59 -20.77
CA MET A 207 15.14 15.35 -19.32
C MET A 207 15.12 16.71 -18.61
N PRO A 208 14.06 17.03 -17.84
CA PRO A 208 14.02 18.29 -17.12
C PRO A 208 15.14 18.30 -16.09
N GLN A 209 15.86 19.42 -16.03
CA GLN A 209 16.79 19.72 -14.94
C GLN A 209 16.03 19.60 -13.61
N SER A 210 16.46 18.66 -12.77
CA SER A 210 16.18 18.60 -11.31
C SER A 210 14.86 19.23 -10.85
N VAL A 211 13.74 18.82 -11.44
CA VAL A 211 12.41 19.20 -10.95
C VAL A 211 12.22 18.56 -9.57
N GLU A 212 11.73 19.32 -8.60
CA GLU A 212 11.40 18.80 -7.27
C GLU A 212 10.22 17.83 -7.35
N ALA A 213 10.10 16.91 -6.40
CA ALA A 213 9.05 15.88 -6.42
C ALA A 213 7.65 16.51 -6.41
N GLU A 214 7.49 17.59 -5.63
CA GLU A 214 6.25 18.34 -5.47
C GLU A 214 5.79 18.97 -6.79
N GLU A 215 6.72 19.55 -7.57
CA GLU A 215 6.39 20.17 -8.85
C GLU A 215 5.92 19.11 -9.86
N THR A 216 6.53 17.92 -9.86
CA THR A 216 6.10 16.82 -10.74
C THR A 216 4.69 16.33 -10.36
N ILE A 217 4.39 16.22 -9.07
CA ILE A 217 3.06 15.86 -8.56
C ILE A 217 2.03 16.93 -8.93
N GLU A 218 2.36 18.21 -8.75
CA GLU A 218 1.50 19.35 -9.12
C GLU A 218 1.19 19.35 -10.62
N GLN A 219 2.21 19.12 -11.46
CA GLN A 219 2.03 19.01 -12.91
C GLN A 219 1.09 17.86 -13.29
N ARG A 220 1.20 16.69 -12.64
CA ARG A 220 0.27 15.56 -12.87
C ARG A 220 -1.16 15.92 -12.45
N ASN A 221 -1.32 16.53 -11.27
CA ASN A 221 -2.63 16.95 -10.77
C ASN A 221 -3.28 17.99 -11.69
N LYS A 222 -2.51 18.96 -12.17
CA LYS A 222 -2.97 19.96 -13.14
C LYS A 222 -3.42 19.29 -14.45
N LEU A 223 -2.65 18.34 -14.97
CA LEU A 223 -3.04 17.59 -16.16
C LEU A 223 -4.36 16.84 -15.94
N LEU A 224 -4.51 16.17 -14.80
CA LEU A 224 -5.75 15.45 -14.44
C LEU A 224 -6.94 16.40 -14.30
N ALA A 225 -6.76 17.58 -13.71
CA ALA A 225 -7.82 18.57 -13.53
C ALA A 225 -8.36 19.12 -14.86
N THR A 226 -7.55 19.12 -15.92
CA THR A 226 -8.01 19.55 -17.26
C THR A 226 -8.88 18.52 -17.98
N MET A 227 -9.00 17.30 -17.46
CA MET A 227 -9.77 16.25 -18.13
C MET A 227 -11.28 16.49 -18.04
N PRO A 228 -12.05 16.08 -19.07
CA PRO A 228 -13.50 16.24 -19.05
C PRO A 228 -14.15 15.29 -18.06
N LEU A 229 -15.13 15.82 -17.32
CA LEU A 229 -16.01 15.05 -16.45
C LEU A 229 -17.13 14.38 -17.25
N PRO A 230 -17.68 13.25 -16.76
CA PRO A 230 -18.89 12.67 -17.32
C PRO A 230 -20.09 13.60 -17.12
N GLN A 231 -21.10 13.50 -17.99
CA GLN A 231 -22.33 14.31 -17.91
C GLN A 231 -23.14 14.04 -16.63
N ASP A 232 -23.06 12.80 -16.11
CA ASP A 232 -23.73 12.37 -14.89
C ASP A 232 -22.67 12.02 -13.83
N PRO A 233 -22.11 13.00 -13.10
CA PRO A 233 -21.21 12.71 -11.99
C PRO A 233 -21.93 11.90 -10.88
N PRO A 234 -21.17 11.15 -10.07
CA PRO A 234 -21.70 10.58 -8.84
C PRO A 234 -22.23 11.68 -7.92
N ASP A 235 -23.16 11.34 -7.02
CA ASP A 235 -23.57 12.25 -5.95
C ASP A 235 -22.34 12.58 -5.08
N ASP A 236 -22.25 13.81 -4.57
CA ASP A 236 -21.12 14.34 -3.79
C ASP A 236 -20.76 13.50 -2.54
N THR A 237 -21.66 12.60 -2.11
CA THR A 237 -21.45 11.71 -0.97
C THR A 237 -21.69 10.25 -1.33
N LEU A 238 -20.59 9.54 -1.58
CA LEU A 238 -20.60 8.08 -1.76
C LEU A 238 -20.83 7.36 -0.42
N LYS A 239 -21.76 6.40 -0.41
CA LYS A 239 -22.02 5.57 0.75
C LYS A 239 -20.99 4.43 0.83
N PRO A 240 -20.48 4.14 2.04
CA PRO A 240 -19.54 3.05 2.23
C PRO A 240 -20.20 1.68 2.01
N ILE A 241 -19.42 0.74 1.47
CA ILE A 241 -19.77 -0.67 1.36
C ILE A 241 -19.37 -1.34 2.68
N LEU A 242 -20.35 -1.55 3.55
CA LEU A 242 -20.15 -2.12 4.89
C LEU A 242 -20.06 -3.65 4.87
N LEU A 243 -18.84 -4.18 4.80
CA LEU A 243 -18.60 -5.63 4.82
C LEU A 243 -18.38 -6.16 6.25
N PRO A 244 -18.80 -7.38 6.56
CA PRO A 244 -18.40 -8.07 7.79
C PRO A 244 -16.87 -8.22 7.90
N GLN A 245 -16.32 -8.19 9.11
CA GLN A 245 -14.87 -8.26 9.35
C GLN A 245 -14.17 -9.49 8.76
N ASN A 246 -14.90 -10.60 8.60
CA ASN A 246 -14.37 -11.85 8.07
C ASN A 246 -14.55 -12.01 6.55
N LEU A 247 -15.07 -10.99 5.85
CA LEU A 247 -15.35 -11.06 4.43
C LEU A 247 -14.59 -9.98 3.66
N THR A 248 -13.78 -10.39 2.70
CA THR A 248 -13.10 -9.46 1.81
C THR A 248 -14.05 -8.94 0.72
N LEU A 249 -13.75 -7.76 0.17
CA LEU A 249 -14.52 -7.23 -0.97
C LEU A 249 -14.48 -8.19 -2.18
N HIS A 250 -13.35 -8.86 -2.41
CA HIS A 250 -13.23 -9.81 -3.52
C HIS A 250 -14.16 -11.03 -3.35
N GLU A 251 -14.24 -11.60 -2.15
CA GLU A 251 -15.16 -12.70 -1.85
C GLU A 251 -16.62 -12.24 -1.97
N PHE A 252 -16.93 -11.05 -1.46
CA PHE A 252 -18.26 -10.46 -1.58
C PHE A 252 -18.66 -10.28 -3.05
N LEU A 253 -17.84 -9.62 -3.86
CA LEU A 253 -18.12 -9.37 -5.28
C LEU A 253 -18.17 -10.68 -6.09
N GLY A 254 -17.34 -11.66 -5.76
CA GLY A 254 -17.32 -12.98 -6.41
C GLY A 254 -18.58 -13.81 -6.15
N ASN A 255 -19.24 -13.60 -5.00
CA ASN A 255 -20.48 -14.28 -4.61
C ASN A 255 -21.76 -13.58 -5.12
N THR A 256 -21.62 -12.45 -5.81
CA THR A 256 -22.77 -11.78 -6.43
C THR A 256 -23.39 -12.69 -7.50
N SER A 257 -24.72 -12.70 -7.57
CA SER A 257 -25.47 -13.55 -8.52
C SER A 257 -25.98 -12.76 -9.72
N GLY A 258 -26.22 -13.45 -10.84
CA GLY A 258 -26.88 -12.90 -12.02
C GLY A 258 -26.05 -11.90 -12.82
N SER A 259 -26.71 -10.86 -13.35
CA SER A 259 -26.11 -9.85 -14.23
C SER A 259 -25.02 -9.00 -13.56
N LEU A 260 -25.06 -8.86 -12.24
CA LEU A 260 -24.04 -8.11 -11.49
C LEU A 260 -22.66 -8.76 -11.61
N ARG A 261 -22.61 -10.10 -11.58
CA ARG A 261 -21.36 -10.86 -11.70
C ARG A 261 -20.70 -10.67 -13.06
N SER A 262 -21.48 -10.66 -14.15
CA SER A 262 -20.93 -10.42 -15.49
C SER A 262 -20.32 -9.03 -15.63
N SER A 263 -20.97 -8.01 -15.06
CA SER A 263 -20.49 -6.63 -15.09
C SER A 263 -19.23 -6.41 -14.24
N LEU A 264 -19.04 -7.23 -13.21
CA LEU A 264 -17.87 -7.23 -12.32
C LEU A 264 -16.75 -8.17 -12.77
N SER A 265 -16.77 -8.70 -13.99
CA SER A 265 -15.73 -9.64 -14.45
C SER A 265 -14.32 -9.04 -14.49
N ASN A 266 -14.19 -7.71 -14.62
CA ASN A 266 -12.92 -7.00 -14.78
C ASN A 266 -12.73 -5.80 -13.84
N TYR A 267 -13.34 -5.79 -12.65
CA TYR A 267 -13.18 -4.64 -11.75
C TYR A 267 -11.73 -4.43 -11.28
N ARG A 268 -11.43 -3.20 -10.87
CA ARG A 268 -10.17 -2.82 -10.24
C ARG A 268 -10.38 -2.42 -8.79
N LEU A 269 -9.46 -2.85 -7.93
CA LEU A 269 -9.35 -2.37 -6.56
C LEU A 269 -8.23 -1.33 -6.48
N LEU A 270 -8.54 -0.18 -5.92
CA LEU A 270 -7.66 0.95 -5.66
C LEU A 270 -7.47 1.05 -4.14
N GLN A 271 -6.23 1.27 -3.72
CA GLN A 271 -5.85 1.38 -2.30
C GLN A 271 -5.41 2.80 -2.01
N GLN A 272 -5.82 3.37 -0.89
CA GLN A 272 -5.43 4.73 -0.47
C GLN A 272 -3.93 4.96 -0.47
N LEU A 273 -3.13 3.99 0.01
CA LEU A 273 -1.68 4.15 0.09
C LEU A 273 -1.01 4.35 -1.28
N THR A 274 -1.62 3.87 -2.36
CA THR A 274 -1.02 3.92 -3.70
C THR A 274 -1.86 4.71 -4.68
N THR A 275 -2.93 5.37 -4.25
CA THR A 275 -3.86 6.10 -5.12
C THR A 275 -3.98 7.53 -4.61
N SER A 276 -3.72 8.49 -5.49
CA SER A 276 -3.89 9.91 -5.21
C SER A 276 -5.00 10.45 -6.10
N TRP A 277 -5.96 11.13 -5.48
CA TRP A 277 -7.01 11.87 -6.18
C TRP A 277 -6.56 13.31 -6.41
N CYS A 278 -7.06 13.94 -7.48
CA CYS A 278 -6.75 15.33 -7.76
C CYS A 278 -7.42 16.23 -6.70
N PRO A 279 -6.68 17.12 -6.01
CA PRO A 279 -7.25 17.93 -4.92
C PRO A 279 -8.34 18.90 -5.36
N GLU A 280 -8.27 19.38 -6.60
CA GLU A 280 -9.27 20.30 -7.17
C GLU A 280 -10.56 19.57 -7.54
N ARG A 281 -10.45 18.27 -7.86
CA ARG A 281 -11.50 17.43 -8.45
C ARG A 281 -11.25 15.96 -8.10
N GLU A 282 -11.87 15.49 -7.02
CA GLU A 282 -11.67 14.12 -6.51
C GLU A 282 -12.20 13.02 -7.45
N GLU A 283 -12.79 13.37 -8.60
CA GLU A 283 -13.25 12.43 -9.62
C GLU A 283 -12.10 11.84 -10.45
N HIS A 284 -10.99 12.57 -10.58
CA HIS A 284 -9.82 12.13 -11.35
C HIS A 284 -8.65 11.88 -10.41
N GLY A 285 -7.73 11.00 -10.82
CA GLY A 285 -6.60 10.66 -9.98
C GLY A 285 -5.52 9.91 -10.72
N TYR A 286 -4.60 9.34 -9.98
CA TYR A 286 -3.65 8.37 -10.47
C TYR A 286 -3.38 7.33 -9.40
N PHE A 287 -2.89 6.17 -9.80
CA PHE A 287 -2.37 5.19 -8.88
C PHE A 287 -0.97 4.73 -9.28
N LEU A 288 -0.22 4.33 -8.27
CA LEU A 288 1.13 3.79 -8.37
C LEU A 288 1.08 2.27 -8.33
N THR A 289 1.82 1.62 -9.21
CA THR A 289 1.91 0.16 -9.27
C THR A 289 3.30 -0.25 -9.77
N PRO A 290 3.86 -1.39 -9.34
CA PRO A 290 5.18 -1.79 -9.80
C PRO A 290 5.15 -2.18 -11.29
N ALA A 291 6.12 -1.67 -12.05
CA ALA A 291 6.29 -2.02 -13.47
C ALA A 291 6.93 -3.40 -13.68
N PHE A 292 7.41 -4.03 -12.60
CA PHE A 292 8.05 -5.33 -12.60
C PHE A 292 7.54 -6.18 -11.43
N LYS A 293 7.49 -7.49 -11.62
CA LYS A 293 7.21 -8.46 -10.55
C LYS A 293 8.32 -9.47 -10.43
N CYS A 294 8.64 -9.84 -9.20
CA CYS A 294 9.57 -10.91 -8.87
C CYS A 294 8.77 -12.14 -8.44
N ASN A 295 8.88 -13.21 -9.21
CA ASN A 295 8.16 -14.45 -8.97
C ASN A 295 9.14 -15.60 -8.72
N THR A 296 8.79 -16.53 -7.83
CA THR A 296 9.58 -17.77 -7.69
C THR A 296 9.29 -18.71 -8.84
N ASN A 297 10.35 -19.27 -9.43
CA ASN A 297 10.21 -20.24 -10.49
C ASN A 297 9.44 -21.47 -9.95
N PRO A 298 8.31 -21.85 -10.57
CA PRO A 298 7.52 -22.97 -10.07
C PRO A 298 8.30 -24.30 -10.12
N ARG A 299 9.30 -24.41 -11.00
CA ARG A 299 10.14 -25.60 -11.16
C ARG A 299 11.33 -25.63 -10.18
N VAL A 300 11.78 -24.48 -9.68
CA VAL A 300 12.97 -24.35 -8.83
C VAL A 300 12.71 -23.32 -7.75
N ALA A 301 12.48 -23.77 -6.51
CA ALA A 301 12.10 -22.91 -5.39
C ALA A 301 13.16 -21.85 -5.00
N THR A 302 14.42 -22.07 -5.36
CA THR A 302 15.54 -21.16 -5.09
C THR A 302 15.79 -20.16 -6.23
N ALA A 303 15.16 -20.34 -7.39
CA ALA A 303 15.33 -19.44 -8.52
C ALA A 303 14.17 -18.45 -8.59
N HIS A 304 14.49 -17.17 -8.83
CA HIS A 304 13.51 -16.11 -8.98
C HIS A 304 13.64 -15.46 -10.36
N ARG A 305 12.50 -15.02 -10.90
CA ARG A 305 12.43 -14.37 -12.20
C ARG A 305 11.76 -13.01 -12.05
N TRP A 306 12.40 -12.01 -12.64
CA TRP A 306 11.81 -10.70 -12.87
C TRP A 306 11.05 -10.70 -14.19
N SER A 307 9.84 -10.16 -14.19
CA SER A 307 9.03 -9.97 -15.38
C SER A 307 8.46 -8.56 -15.38
N SER A 308 8.54 -7.86 -16.51
CA SER A 308 7.81 -6.61 -16.71
C SER A 308 6.30 -6.88 -16.67
N VAL A 309 5.54 -5.93 -16.14
CA VAL A 309 4.09 -5.99 -16.04
C VAL A 309 3.50 -5.02 -17.05
N ASP A 310 2.57 -5.50 -17.88
CA ASP A 310 1.69 -4.60 -18.62
C ASP A 310 0.62 -4.06 -17.66
N VAL A 311 0.89 -2.85 -17.17
CA VAL A 311 0.09 -2.16 -16.16
C VAL A 311 -1.25 -1.67 -16.70
N LEU A 312 -1.38 -1.47 -18.03
CA LEU A 312 -2.61 -1.00 -18.66
C LEU A 312 -3.49 -2.13 -19.20
N LEU A 313 -2.96 -3.33 -19.42
CA LEU A 313 -3.71 -4.46 -19.98
C LEU A 313 -5.03 -4.72 -19.25
N ARG A 314 -5.05 -4.58 -17.92
CA ARG A 314 -6.24 -4.82 -17.08
C ARG A 314 -7.23 -3.66 -17.05
N MET A 315 -6.88 -2.51 -17.61
CA MET A 315 -7.71 -1.30 -17.66
C MET A 315 -7.68 -0.67 -19.06
N ASN A 316 -7.48 -1.48 -20.10
CA ASN A 316 -7.47 -1.05 -21.50
C ASN A 316 -8.88 -0.67 -22.02
N LYS A 317 -9.90 -0.94 -21.22
CA LYS A 317 -11.30 -0.53 -21.41
C LYS A 317 -11.79 0.19 -20.15
N PRO A 318 -12.86 1.00 -20.25
CA PRO A 318 -13.54 1.55 -19.08
C PRO A 318 -13.83 0.45 -18.06
N THR A 319 -13.33 0.63 -16.84
CA THR A 319 -13.26 -0.40 -15.81
C THR A 319 -13.93 0.07 -14.53
N GLU A 320 -14.80 -0.76 -13.97
CA GLU A 320 -15.44 -0.55 -12.67
C GLU A 320 -14.37 -0.54 -11.57
N CYS A 321 -14.30 0.52 -10.78
CA CYS A 321 -13.29 0.71 -9.75
C CYS A 321 -13.89 0.80 -8.35
N PHE A 322 -13.22 0.17 -7.39
CA PHE A 322 -13.52 0.27 -5.97
C PHE A 322 -12.32 0.85 -5.24
N PHE A 323 -12.55 1.79 -4.33
CA PHE A 323 -11.51 2.46 -3.59
C PHE A 323 -11.59 2.08 -2.11
N ASN A 324 -10.48 1.66 -1.52
CA ASN A 324 -10.36 1.48 -0.08
C ASN A 324 -9.77 2.75 0.54
N LYS A 325 -10.56 3.41 1.39
CA LYS A 325 -10.16 4.56 2.20
C LYS A 325 -10.32 4.19 3.67
N ASP A 326 -9.23 4.19 4.41
CA ASP A 326 -9.15 3.91 5.84
C ASP A 326 -9.83 2.59 6.21
N GLY A 327 -9.59 1.55 5.41
CA GLY A 327 -10.20 0.22 5.58
C GLY A 327 -11.64 0.10 5.08
N THR A 328 -12.27 1.20 4.68
CA THR A 328 -13.65 1.23 4.19
C THR A 328 -13.68 1.24 2.66
N TRP A 329 -14.55 0.40 2.07
CA TRP A 329 -14.67 0.29 0.62
C TRP A 329 -15.74 1.21 0.05
N TYR A 330 -15.45 1.84 -1.07
CA TYR A 330 -16.37 2.68 -1.84
C TYR A 330 -16.36 2.23 -3.29
N TYR A 331 -17.52 2.30 -3.95
CA TYR A 331 -17.58 2.18 -5.40
C TYR A 331 -17.24 3.54 -6.01
N ALA A 332 -16.09 3.64 -6.67
CA ALA A 332 -15.56 4.91 -7.17
C ALA A 332 -16.18 5.30 -8.52
N GLY A 333 -16.61 4.34 -9.33
CA GLY A 333 -17.18 4.58 -10.66
C GLY A 333 -16.46 3.81 -11.77
N ILE A 334 -16.63 4.27 -13.00
CA ILE A 334 -16.04 3.68 -14.19
C ILE A 334 -14.88 4.56 -14.64
N TYR A 335 -13.68 3.97 -14.73
CA TYR A 335 -12.46 4.68 -15.06
C TYR A 335 -11.81 4.17 -16.33
N LYS A 336 -11.29 5.10 -17.13
CA LYS A 336 -10.35 4.81 -18.21
C LYS A 336 -8.93 5.10 -17.71
N ALA A 337 -8.05 4.12 -17.84
CA ALA A 337 -6.65 4.28 -17.47
C ALA A 337 -5.81 4.79 -18.65
N PHE A 338 -4.77 5.56 -18.35
CA PHE A 338 -3.76 5.97 -19.31
C PHE A 338 -2.39 6.11 -18.63
N ARG A 339 -1.32 6.09 -19.43
CA ARG A 339 0.06 6.14 -18.90
C ARG A 339 0.44 7.58 -18.57
N LEU A 340 0.95 7.80 -17.35
CA LEU A 340 1.68 9.00 -16.98
C LEU A 340 3.17 8.68 -16.92
N ASP A 341 4.00 9.72 -16.87
CA ASP A 341 5.44 9.57 -16.66
C ASP A 341 5.71 8.77 -15.37
N ASP A 342 6.57 7.76 -15.48
CA ASP A 342 6.96 6.91 -14.36
C ASP A 342 7.53 7.72 -13.20
N LEU A 343 7.39 7.16 -12.00
CA LEU A 343 7.91 7.80 -10.81
C LEU A 343 9.44 7.91 -10.91
N THR A 344 9.95 9.11 -10.68
CA THR A 344 11.39 9.38 -10.60
C THR A 344 11.95 8.86 -9.27
N THR A 345 13.29 8.75 -9.18
CA THR A 345 13.94 8.35 -7.93
C THR A 345 13.74 9.37 -6.81
N LYS A 346 13.66 10.66 -7.15
CA LYS A 346 13.34 11.74 -6.20
C LYS A 346 11.94 11.60 -5.62
N GLU A 347 10.96 11.38 -6.48
CA GLU A 347 9.58 11.16 -6.04
C GLU A 347 9.45 9.89 -5.21
N TRP A 348 10.21 8.84 -5.55
CA TRP A 348 10.30 7.63 -4.73
C TRP A 348 10.81 7.91 -3.31
N GLU A 349 11.85 8.74 -3.17
CA GLU A 349 12.38 9.17 -1.86
C GLU A 349 11.38 10.01 -1.06
N ALA A 350 10.48 10.73 -1.74
CA ALA A 350 9.43 11.53 -1.11
C ALA A 350 8.17 10.72 -0.73
N LEU A 351 8.06 9.45 -1.13
CA LEU A 351 6.92 8.61 -0.74
C LEU A 351 6.95 8.28 0.76
N SER A 352 5.77 8.09 1.35
CA SER A 352 5.69 7.57 2.71
C SER A 352 6.22 6.13 2.80
N ASN A 353 6.69 5.76 3.99
CA ASN A 353 7.18 4.42 4.26
C ASN A 353 6.09 3.36 3.99
N GLU A 354 4.83 3.66 4.31
CA GLU A 354 3.70 2.76 4.08
C GLU A 354 3.46 2.51 2.59
N THR A 355 3.54 3.55 1.76
CA THR A 355 3.39 3.44 0.31
C THR A 355 4.55 2.66 -0.30
N VAL A 356 5.78 2.96 0.11
CA VAL A 356 6.98 2.21 -0.31
C VAL A 356 6.83 0.72 0.02
N GLN A 357 6.42 0.40 1.24
CA GLN A 357 6.21 -0.99 1.65
C GLN A 357 5.07 -1.66 0.89
N ALA A 358 3.99 -0.95 0.57
CA ALA A 358 2.89 -1.49 -0.25
C ALA A 358 3.37 -1.86 -1.65
N ILE A 359 4.14 -0.99 -2.31
CA ILE A 359 4.69 -1.24 -3.66
C ILE A 359 5.69 -2.40 -3.63
N ILE A 360 6.59 -2.45 -2.64
CA ILE A 360 7.54 -3.56 -2.49
C ILE A 360 6.81 -4.89 -2.27
N LYS A 361 5.81 -4.91 -1.38
CA LYS A 361 4.98 -6.11 -1.13
C LYS A 361 4.30 -6.58 -2.41
N GLU A 362 3.73 -5.68 -3.22
CA GLU A 362 3.14 -6.05 -4.51
C GLU A 362 4.18 -6.60 -5.48
N THR A 363 5.38 -6.01 -5.52
CA THR A 363 6.48 -6.42 -6.41
C THR A 363 6.90 -7.87 -6.16
N ILE A 364 6.98 -8.29 -4.90
CA ILE A 364 7.46 -9.63 -4.50
C ILE A 364 6.34 -10.60 -4.10
N ALA A 365 5.07 -10.23 -4.32
CA ALA A 365 3.91 -11.04 -3.92
C ALA A 365 3.92 -12.47 -4.48
N GLY A 366 4.55 -12.70 -5.63
CA GLY A 366 4.69 -14.03 -6.24
C GLY A 366 5.95 -14.80 -5.80
N ARG A 367 6.74 -14.29 -4.84
CA ARG A 367 7.86 -15.05 -4.27
C ARG A 367 7.35 -16.02 -3.20
N LYS A 368 7.80 -17.27 -3.28
CA LYS A 368 7.72 -18.23 -2.18
C LYS A 368 8.91 -17.92 -1.24
N ASN A 369 8.69 -17.92 0.07
CA ASN A 369 9.71 -17.64 1.09
C ASN A 369 10.25 -16.19 1.08
N ILE A 370 9.37 -15.23 1.33
CA ILE A 370 9.78 -13.82 1.49
C ILE A 370 10.48 -13.67 2.84
N SER A 371 11.78 -13.36 2.81
CA SER A 371 12.57 -12.98 3.99
C SER A 371 12.68 -11.46 4.11
N PRO A 372 13.00 -10.90 5.29
CA PRO A 372 13.29 -9.46 5.44
C PRO A 372 14.40 -8.96 4.51
N GLN A 373 15.40 -9.82 4.24
CA GLN A 373 16.48 -9.53 3.29
C GLN A 373 15.94 -9.25 1.87
N ASN A 374 14.96 -10.04 1.41
CA ASN A 374 14.36 -9.86 0.09
C ASN A 374 13.61 -8.52 -0.04
N VAL A 375 12.96 -8.08 1.05
CA VAL A 375 12.27 -6.78 1.12
C VAL A 375 13.30 -5.65 1.03
N TYR A 376 14.39 -5.75 1.79
CA TYR A 376 15.48 -4.77 1.77
C TYR A 376 16.14 -4.66 0.39
N GLU A 377 16.52 -5.78 -0.22
CA GLU A 377 17.11 -5.79 -1.57
C GLU A 377 16.18 -5.16 -2.62
N THR A 378 14.88 -5.47 -2.55
CA THR A 378 13.90 -4.88 -3.47
C THR A 378 13.78 -3.36 -3.26
N SER A 379 13.81 -2.90 -2.01
CA SER A 379 13.83 -1.47 -1.68
C SER A 379 15.05 -0.76 -2.30
N GLN A 380 16.24 -1.35 -2.16
CA GLN A 380 17.47 -0.80 -2.74
C GLN A 380 17.42 -0.71 -4.27
N LEU A 381 16.80 -1.69 -4.93
CA LEU A 381 16.64 -1.65 -6.40
C LEU A 381 15.73 -0.50 -6.86
N TYR A 382 14.70 -0.15 -6.09
CA TYR A 382 13.88 1.03 -6.36
C TYR A 382 14.63 2.33 -6.08
N ALA A 383 15.33 2.43 -4.94
CA ALA A 383 16.12 3.61 -4.59
C ALA A 383 17.21 3.90 -5.63
N ALA A 384 17.84 2.86 -6.17
CA ALA A 384 18.82 2.98 -7.27
C ALA A 384 18.18 3.24 -8.65
N GLY A 385 16.85 3.25 -8.75
CA GLY A 385 16.11 3.44 -10.01
C GLY A 385 16.19 2.27 -10.98
N ALA A 386 16.69 1.10 -10.54
CA ALA A 386 16.76 -0.12 -11.34
C ALA A 386 15.38 -0.75 -11.56
N LEU A 387 14.48 -0.62 -10.58
CA LEU A 387 13.06 -0.91 -10.73
C LEU A 387 12.29 0.39 -10.91
N LYS A 388 11.21 0.33 -11.70
CA LYS A 388 10.34 1.47 -11.97
C LYS A 388 8.99 1.30 -11.30
N VAL A 389 8.43 2.40 -10.80
CA VAL A 389 7.04 2.49 -10.36
C VAL A 389 6.25 3.16 -11.48
N ALA A 390 5.28 2.41 -11.99
CA ALA A 390 4.36 2.91 -12.99
C ALA A 390 3.35 3.86 -12.35
N CYS A 391 3.26 5.08 -12.90
CA CYS A 391 2.18 6.01 -12.59
C CYS A 391 1.07 5.87 -13.65
N ILE A 392 -0.14 5.55 -13.20
CA ILE A 392 -1.29 5.30 -14.06
C ILE A 392 -2.37 6.31 -13.76
N GLY A 393 -2.65 7.19 -14.73
CA GLY A 393 -3.73 8.16 -14.66
C GLY A 393 -5.09 7.48 -14.72
N LEU A 394 -6.02 8.01 -13.93
CA LEU A 394 -7.40 7.56 -13.79
C LEU A 394 -8.34 8.69 -14.21
N GLN A 395 -8.94 8.53 -15.39
CA GLN A 395 -10.01 9.42 -15.84
C GLN A 395 -11.36 8.78 -15.51
N CYS A 396 -12.17 9.44 -14.69
CA CYS A 396 -13.57 9.05 -14.49
C CYS A 396 -14.34 9.33 -15.77
N VAL A 397 -14.96 8.29 -16.32
CA VAL A 397 -15.73 8.36 -17.58
C VAL A 397 -17.21 8.03 -17.38
N GLY A 398 -17.61 7.70 -16.15
CA GLY A 398 -19.01 7.47 -15.81
C GLY A 398 -19.19 6.83 -14.44
N PHE A 399 -20.44 6.65 -14.05
CA PHE A 399 -20.81 6.04 -12.77
C PHE A 399 -22.03 5.13 -12.93
N ASN A 400 -21.87 3.84 -12.65
CA ASN A 400 -22.94 2.86 -12.82
C ASN A 400 -23.90 2.87 -11.63
N ARG A 401 -24.90 3.76 -11.66
CA ARG A 401 -25.89 3.93 -10.58
C ARG A 401 -26.64 2.63 -10.25
N THR A 402 -26.93 1.81 -11.25
CA THR A 402 -27.60 0.51 -11.06
C THR A 402 -26.71 -0.44 -10.27
N MET A 403 -25.45 -0.60 -10.69
CA MET A 403 -24.46 -1.43 -9.98
C MET A 403 -24.26 -0.95 -8.55
N TYR A 404 -24.05 0.35 -8.36
CA TYR A 404 -23.87 0.97 -7.05
C TYR A 404 -25.02 0.64 -6.10
N ARG A 405 -26.28 0.86 -6.54
CA ARG A 405 -27.47 0.54 -5.74
C ARG A 405 -27.58 -0.95 -5.45
N SER A 406 -27.34 -1.81 -6.43
CA SER A 406 -27.39 -3.27 -6.25
C SER A 406 -26.36 -3.76 -5.23
N ILE A 407 -25.14 -3.22 -5.26
CA ILE A 407 -24.08 -3.56 -4.29
C ILE A 407 -24.47 -3.14 -2.88
N LEU A 408 -24.97 -1.90 -2.72
CA LEU A 408 -25.41 -1.40 -1.41
C LEU A 408 -26.60 -2.20 -0.86
N GLU A 409 -27.56 -2.56 -1.73
CA GLU A 409 -28.71 -3.37 -1.34
C GLU A 409 -28.29 -4.77 -0.89
N GLN A 410 -27.39 -5.43 -1.62
CA GLN A 410 -26.85 -6.74 -1.24
C GLN A 410 -26.06 -6.69 0.07
N THR A 411 -25.26 -5.65 0.24
CA THR A 411 -24.50 -5.41 1.48
C THR A 411 -25.45 -5.20 2.66
N SER A 412 -26.52 -4.40 2.48
CA SER A 412 -27.54 -4.18 3.50
C SER A 412 -28.26 -5.47 3.90
N LYS A 413 -28.60 -6.32 2.90
CA LYS A 413 -29.18 -7.65 3.15
C LYS A 413 -28.21 -8.56 3.92
N TYR A 414 -26.90 -8.45 3.69
CA TYR A 414 -25.88 -9.19 4.44
C TYR A 414 -25.95 -8.84 5.94
N VAL A 415 -25.94 -7.54 6.22
CA VAL A 415 -25.92 -7.01 7.60
C VAL A 415 -27.20 -7.37 8.35
N GLN A 416 -28.37 -7.28 7.69
CA GLN A 416 -29.66 -7.59 8.30
C GLN A 416 -29.93 -9.10 8.44
N GLY A 417 -29.46 -9.89 7.47
CA GLY A 417 -29.80 -11.31 7.36
C GLY A 417 -29.10 -12.21 8.37
N GLY A 418 -27.97 -11.79 8.96
CA GLY A 418 -27.20 -12.48 10.01
C GLY A 418 -26.70 -13.90 9.70
N LYS A 419 -27.22 -14.55 8.67
CA LYS A 419 -26.98 -15.92 8.25
C LYS A 419 -27.10 -15.97 6.73
N TRP A 420 -26.06 -15.52 6.03
CA TRP A 420 -25.92 -15.97 4.66
C TRP A 420 -25.64 -17.47 4.72
N LYS A 421 -26.60 -18.30 4.30
CA LYS A 421 -26.33 -19.72 4.05
C LYS A 421 -25.28 -19.75 2.95
N ALA A 422 -24.05 -20.12 3.27
CA ALA A 422 -23.01 -20.46 2.31
C ALA A 422 -23.49 -21.65 1.46
N GLY A 423 -24.37 -21.35 0.51
CA GLY A 423 -24.93 -22.30 -0.42
C GLY A 423 -23.96 -22.46 -1.58
N HIS A 424 -23.12 -23.49 -1.45
CA HIS A 424 -22.42 -24.25 -2.49
C HIS A 424 -20.91 -24.42 -2.23
N ASN A 425 -20.56 -25.69 -1.99
CA ASN A 425 -19.27 -26.35 -2.21
C ASN A 425 -18.15 -25.48 -2.79
N VAL A 426 -17.21 -25.08 -1.93
CA VAL A 426 -15.82 -24.99 -2.34
C VAL A 426 -15.04 -25.92 -1.42
N SER A 427 -14.79 -27.12 -1.95
CA SER A 427 -13.84 -28.08 -1.38
C SER A 427 -12.48 -27.39 -1.25
N GLY A 428 -11.83 -27.62 -0.10
CA GLY A 428 -10.61 -26.96 0.31
C GLY A 428 -9.60 -26.80 -0.83
N SER A 429 -9.36 -25.55 -1.20
CA SER A 429 -8.19 -25.17 -1.96
C SER A 429 -7.62 -23.93 -1.28
N THR A 430 -6.40 -24.04 -0.79
CA THR A 430 -5.59 -22.96 -0.28
C THR A 430 -5.25 -22.04 -1.47
N TRP A 431 -5.98 -20.94 -1.66
CA TRP A 431 -5.71 -19.98 -2.74
C TRP A 431 -5.00 -18.74 -2.21
N ASN A 432 -3.78 -18.61 -2.71
CA ASN A 432 -2.92 -17.44 -2.71
C ASN A 432 -3.67 -16.24 -3.31
N SER A 433 -3.62 -15.07 -2.66
CA SER A 433 -3.96 -13.79 -3.27
C SER A 433 -2.92 -13.45 -4.35
N SER A 434 -3.06 -14.07 -5.51
CA SER A 434 -2.33 -13.79 -6.74
C SER A 434 -3.36 -13.58 -7.85
N GLY A 435 -3.60 -12.33 -8.20
CA GLY A 435 -4.49 -11.98 -9.30
C GLY A 435 -3.96 -12.51 -10.64
N GLY A 436 -4.76 -13.37 -11.26
CA GLY A 436 -4.89 -13.55 -12.71
C GLY A 436 -3.67 -14.06 -13.47
N ASN A 437 -3.57 -15.38 -13.62
CA ASN A 437 -2.89 -16.00 -14.76
C ASN A 437 -3.95 -16.41 -15.79
N GLY A 438 -4.00 -15.70 -16.92
CA GLY A 438 -4.56 -16.22 -18.16
C GLY A 438 -3.55 -17.18 -18.78
N ALA A 439 -3.92 -18.46 -18.86
CA ALA A 439 -3.18 -19.45 -19.61
C ALA A 439 -3.26 -19.12 -21.11
N VAL A 440 -2.10 -18.97 -21.74
CA VAL A 440 -1.94 -18.94 -23.19
C VAL A 440 -2.04 -20.40 -23.66
N SER A 441 -3.08 -20.73 -24.42
CA SER A 441 -3.13 -21.99 -25.17
C SER A 441 -2.37 -21.78 -26.48
N GLU A 442 -1.17 -22.31 -26.52
CA GLU A 442 -0.35 -22.47 -27.72
C GLU A 442 -0.82 -23.76 -28.41
N VAL A 443 -1.45 -23.63 -29.59
CA VAL A 443 -1.79 -24.77 -30.44
C VAL A 443 -0.67 -24.91 -31.48
N THR A 444 0.23 -25.85 -31.23
CA THR A 444 1.13 -26.40 -32.26
C THR A 444 0.48 -27.61 -32.92
N GLU A 445 0.45 -27.57 -34.25
CA GLU A 445 0.14 -28.68 -35.14
C GLU A 445 1.08 -29.89 -34.91
N ALA A 446 0.52 -31.10 -34.93
CA ALA A 446 1.20 -32.27 -35.50
C ALA A 446 0.18 -33.40 -35.80
N PHE A 447 0.26 -33.85 -37.04
CA PHE A 447 -0.29 -35.04 -37.68
C PHE A 447 -0.48 -36.29 -36.79
N ASN A 448 -1.61 -36.97 -36.95
CA ASN A 448 -1.56 -38.38 -37.35
C ASN A 448 -2.86 -38.86 -38.03
N ASP A 449 -2.62 -39.64 -39.09
CA ASP A 449 -3.56 -40.39 -39.91
C ASP A 449 -4.61 -41.18 -39.12
N LEU A 450 -5.85 -41.14 -39.61
CA LEU A 450 -6.64 -42.35 -39.81
C LEU A 450 -7.75 -42.11 -40.84
N SER A 451 -7.48 -42.66 -42.01
CA SER A 451 -8.42 -43.01 -43.08
C SER A 451 -9.68 -43.71 -42.54
N ILE A 452 -10.84 -43.28 -43.04
CA ILE A 452 -12.07 -44.02 -43.40
C ILE A 452 -13.02 -42.91 -43.90
N GLY A 453 -13.25 -42.76 -45.20
CA GLY A 453 -14.14 -43.61 -45.97
C GLY A 453 -15.35 -42.74 -46.37
N GLY A 454 -15.35 -42.28 -47.62
CA GLY A 454 -16.27 -41.25 -48.09
C GLY A 454 -17.72 -41.69 -48.26
N LYS A 455 -18.58 -40.71 -48.49
CA LYS A 455 -19.68 -40.80 -49.46
C LYS A 455 -20.08 -39.41 -49.92
N ALA A 456 -20.15 -39.28 -51.24
CA ALA A 456 -20.59 -38.12 -52.00
C ALA A 456 -22.12 -38.09 -52.14
N SER A 457 -22.65 -36.88 -52.21
CA SER A 457 -23.79 -36.42 -53.04
C SER A 457 -23.87 -34.89 -52.83
N GLU A 458 -23.49 -34.02 -53.78
CA GLU A 458 -24.35 -33.53 -54.89
C GLU A 458 -25.80 -33.32 -54.46
N ALA A 459 -26.50 -32.23 -54.75
CA ALA A 459 -26.27 -30.90 -55.29
C ALA A 459 -27.59 -30.14 -55.00
N ASP A 460 -27.59 -28.81 -54.92
CA ASP A 460 -28.57 -27.94 -55.59
C ASP A 460 -28.54 -26.49 -55.07
N GLU A 461 -28.22 -25.61 -56.02
CA GLU A 461 -28.89 -24.35 -56.37
C GLU A 461 -29.33 -23.35 -55.27
N ASN A 462 -28.51 -22.30 -55.11
CA ASN A 462 -28.77 -20.85 -55.19
C ASN A 462 -30.22 -20.34 -55.48
N PRO A 463 -30.50 -19.01 -55.45
CA PRO A 463 -30.21 -17.91 -54.52
C PRO A 463 -31.51 -17.18 -54.06
N SER A 464 -31.41 -16.15 -53.20
CA SER A 464 -32.04 -14.81 -53.38
C SER A 464 -32.47 -14.08 -52.09
N SER A 465 -31.83 -12.92 -51.89
CA SER A 465 -32.43 -11.62 -51.53
C SER A 465 -32.89 -11.25 -50.11
N ARG A 466 -32.48 -10.02 -49.75
CA ARG A 466 -33.14 -8.99 -48.89
C ARG A 466 -33.18 -9.26 -47.38
N SER A 467 -33.04 -8.30 -46.48
CA SER A 467 -32.90 -6.84 -46.52
C SER A 467 -32.66 -6.36 -45.09
N HIS A 468 -32.07 -5.17 -44.93
CA HIS A 468 -32.23 -4.22 -43.82
C HIS A 468 -33.23 -4.59 -42.72
N TRP A 469 -32.77 -4.60 -41.46
CA TRP A 469 -33.07 -3.62 -40.41
C TRP A 469 -31.88 -3.56 -39.44
#